data_AF-A0A814SIZ5-F1
#
_entry.id   AF-A0A814SIZ5-F1
#
_cell.length_a   1.000
_cell.length_b   1.000
_cell.length_c   1.000
_cell.angle_alpha   90.00
_cell.angle_beta   90.00
_cell.angle_gamma   90.00
#
_symmetry.space_group_name_H-M   'P 1'
#
loop_
_entity.id
_entity.type
_entity.pdbx_description
1 polymer ?
#
loop_
_entity_poly.entity_id
_entity_poly.type
_entity_poly.pdbx_seq_one_letter_code
_entity_poly.pdbx_strand_id
1 'polypeptide(L)'
;MLLSKLVRPDLARKNKLMNDEMIKTHALSTKENPRDIMIDVHKSQDEEVVAQSSSYKNIRQIVSRVRKHKAGYGSNPKSLSTINIPLNLRVTYRDKLFLFYDSGENDPNRILIFTTESNFSLLEKFRDWYCD
;
A
#
# COMPACT_ATOMS: atom_id res chain seq x y z
N MET A 1 -29.09 -39.47 -24.29
CA MET A 1 -27.68 -39.61 -23.86
C MET A 1 -27.00 -38.25 -24.05
N LEU A 2 -27.14 -37.35 -23.07
CA LEU A 2 -26.53 -36.00 -23.10
C LEU A 2 -25.29 -36.03 -22.22
N LEU A 3 -24.12 -36.29 -22.82
CA LEU A 3 -22.85 -36.08 -22.15
C LEU A 3 -22.64 -34.57 -22.00
N SER A 4 -22.90 -34.04 -20.82
CA SER A 4 -22.48 -32.70 -20.44
C SER A 4 -20.96 -32.62 -20.59
N LYS A 5 -20.49 -31.71 -21.43
CA LYS A 5 -19.06 -31.38 -21.52
C LYS A 5 -18.65 -30.78 -20.18
N LEU A 6 -18.12 -31.62 -19.27
CA LEU A 6 -17.39 -31.18 -18.09
C LEU A 6 -16.22 -30.33 -18.56
N VAL A 7 -16.37 -29.00 -18.50
CA VAL A 7 -15.27 -28.06 -18.71
C VAL A 7 -14.28 -28.33 -17.57
N ARG A 8 -13.18 -29.03 -17.90
CA ARG A 8 -12.12 -29.27 -16.93
C ARG A 8 -11.53 -27.90 -16.55
N PRO A 9 -11.44 -27.56 -15.26
CA PRO A 9 -10.85 -26.29 -14.86
C PRO A 9 -9.39 -26.26 -15.32
N ASP A 10 -9.03 -25.15 -15.96
CA ASP A 10 -7.64 -24.86 -16.33
C ASP A 10 -6.81 -24.72 -15.05
N LEU A 11 -6.12 -25.81 -14.70
CA LEU A 11 -5.35 -25.94 -13.47
C LEU A 11 -4.21 -24.92 -13.42
N ALA A 12 -3.57 -24.67 -14.56
CA ALA A 12 -2.50 -23.68 -14.69
C ALA A 12 -3.03 -22.28 -14.37
N ARG A 13 -4.17 -21.91 -14.95
CA ARG A 13 -4.83 -20.64 -14.64
C ARG A 13 -5.24 -20.54 -13.17
N LYS A 14 -5.77 -21.61 -12.59
CA LYS A 14 -6.16 -21.65 -11.16
C LYS A 14 -4.94 -21.40 -10.26
N ASN A 15 -3.86 -22.13 -10.49
CA ASN A 15 -2.64 -22.03 -9.67
C ASN A 15 -2.01 -20.65 -9.77
N LYS A 16 -1.97 -20.07 -10.99
CA LYS A 16 -1.51 -18.69 -11.18
C LYS A 16 -2.35 -17.68 -10.38
N LEU A 17 -3.67 -17.80 -10.42
CA LEU A 17 -4.56 -16.90 -9.68
C LEU A 17 -4.35 -17.04 -8.16
N MET A 18 -4.19 -18.26 -7.66
CA MET A 18 -3.88 -18.48 -6.25
C MET A 18 -2.54 -17.85 -5.85
N ASN A 19 -1.51 -17.98 -6.69
CA ASN A 19 -0.22 -17.37 -6.46
C ASN A 19 -0.30 -15.83 -6.45
N ASP A 20 -1.03 -15.24 -7.41
CA ASP A 20 -1.27 -13.80 -7.45
C ASP A 20 -2.03 -13.33 -6.19
N GLU A 21 -3.00 -14.10 -5.68
CA GLU A 21 -3.70 -13.80 -4.42
C GLU A 21 -2.77 -13.88 -3.20
N MET A 22 -1.88 -14.86 -3.12
CA MET A 22 -0.88 -14.93 -2.05
C MET A 22 0.02 -13.69 -2.04
N ILE A 23 0.48 -13.25 -3.22
CA ILE A 23 1.25 -12.01 -3.36
C ILE A 23 0.44 -10.80 -2.86
N LYS A 24 -0.85 -10.69 -3.20
CA LYS A 24 -1.71 -9.58 -2.74
C LYS A 24 -1.84 -9.59 -1.23
N THR A 25 -2.15 -10.74 -0.63
CA THR A 25 -2.28 -10.88 0.82
C THR A 25 -0.99 -10.49 1.53
N HIS A 26 0.16 -10.98 1.04
CA HIS A 26 1.45 -10.65 1.62
C HIS A 26 1.78 -9.15 1.48
N ALA A 27 1.50 -8.56 0.32
CA ALA A 27 1.68 -7.13 0.08
C ALA A 27 0.80 -6.24 0.98
N LEU A 28 -0.36 -6.73 1.41
CA LEU A 28 -1.24 -6.05 2.36
C LEU A 28 -0.77 -6.18 3.81
N SER A 29 -0.09 -7.27 4.18
CA SER A 29 0.35 -7.52 5.55
C SER A 29 1.73 -6.98 5.87
N THR A 30 2.62 -6.82 4.88
CA THR A 30 4.03 -6.39 5.11
C THR A 30 4.43 -5.12 4.36
N LYS A 31 5.57 -4.53 4.76
CA LYS A 31 6.22 -3.39 4.10
C LYS A 31 7.37 -3.80 3.18
N GLU A 32 7.60 -5.09 2.98
CA GLU A 32 8.72 -5.64 2.19
C GLU A 32 8.67 -5.22 0.72
N ASN A 33 9.80 -5.28 0.03
CA ASN A 33 9.85 -4.92 -1.37
C ASN A 33 9.21 -6.02 -2.26
N PRO A 34 8.76 -5.72 -3.49
CA PRO A 34 8.08 -6.70 -4.34
C PRO A 34 8.90 -7.95 -4.69
N ARG A 35 10.24 -7.85 -4.71
CA ARG A 35 11.13 -8.97 -5.00
C ARG A 35 11.21 -9.92 -3.81
N ASP A 36 11.28 -9.39 -2.59
CA ASP A 36 11.29 -10.19 -1.37
C ASP A 36 9.97 -10.97 -1.24
N ILE A 37 8.84 -10.30 -1.44
CA ILE A 37 7.51 -10.92 -1.43
C ILE A 37 7.41 -12.05 -2.46
N MET A 38 7.90 -11.82 -3.69
CA MET A 38 7.89 -12.84 -4.74
C MET A 38 8.72 -14.06 -4.35
N ILE A 39 9.94 -13.85 -3.84
CA ILE A 39 10.83 -14.93 -3.41
C ILE A 39 10.16 -15.73 -2.29
N ASP A 40 9.58 -15.05 -1.31
CA ASP A 40 8.95 -15.71 -0.17
C ASP A 40 7.74 -16.55 -0.57
N VAL A 41 6.87 -16.00 -1.43
CA VAL A 41 5.75 -16.76 -1.99
C VAL A 41 6.25 -17.96 -2.78
N HIS A 42 7.25 -17.79 -3.67
CA HIS A 42 7.78 -18.88 -4.48
C HIS A 42 8.42 -20.01 -3.67
N LYS A 43 9.02 -19.73 -2.50
CA LYS A 43 9.56 -20.79 -1.61
C LYS A 43 8.50 -21.79 -1.14
N SER A 44 7.24 -21.37 -1.11
CA SER A 44 6.11 -22.19 -0.65
C SER A 44 5.35 -22.90 -1.78
N GLN A 45 5.81 -22.76 -3.04
CA GLN A 45 5.11 -23.26 -4.22
C GLN A 45 5.94 -24.30 -4.98
N ASP A 46 5.25 -25.17 -5.72
CA ASP A 46 5.88 -26.14 -6.61
C ASP A 46 6.55 -25.44 -7.81
N GLU A 47 7.65 -26.01 -8.32
CA GLU A 47 8.42 -25.45 -9.43
C GLU A 47 7.57 -25.19 -10.70
N GLU A 48 6.63 -26.09 -10.99
CA GLU A 48 5.70 -25.94 -12.11
C GLU A 48 4.80 -24.71 -11.96
N VAL A 49 4.37 -24.40 -10.73
CA VAL A 49 3.54 -23.23 -10.43
C VAL A 49 4.37 -21.96 -10.54
N VAL A 50 5.61 -21.99 -10.07
CA VAL A 50 6.57 -20.87 -10.19
C VAL A 50 6.87 -20.55 -11.65
N ALA A 51 7.06 -21.57 -12.49
CA ALA A 51 7.30 -21.38 -13.92
C ALA A 51 6.12 -20.71 -14.65
N GLN A 52 4.90 -20.89 -14.14
CA GLN A 52 3.67 -20.30 -14.68
C GLN A 52 3.28 -18.97 -14.01
N SER A 53 4.11 -18.46 -13.10
CA SER A 53 3.81 -17.27 -12.32
C SER A 53 3.71 -16.02 -13.18
N SER A 54 3.08 -14.98 -12.64
CA SER A 54 3.16 -13.63 -13.20
C SER A 54 4.62 -13.18 -13.29
N SER A 55 4.97 -12.42 -14.34
CA SER A 55 6.30 -11.84 -14.46
C SER A 55 6.58 -10.87 -13.30
N TYR A 56 7.85 -10.67 -12.96
CA TYR A 56 8.25 -9.73 -11.90
C TYR A 56 7.68 -8.32 -12.12
N LYS A 57 7.61 -7.85 -13.38
CA LYS A 57 7.01 -6.55 -13.73
C LYS A 57 5.54 -6.48 -13.32
N ASN A 58 4.79 -7.56 -13.58
CA ASN A 58 3.37 -7.65 -13.20
C ASN A 58 3.22 -7.74 -11.68
N ILE A 59 4.05 -8.54 -11.01
CA ILE A 59 4.06 -8.65 -9.55
C ILE A 59 4.31 -7.28 -8.90
N ARG A 60 5.32 -6.53 -9.38
CA ARG A 60 5.59 -5.16 -8.91
C ARG A 60 4.37 -4.24 -9.08
N GLN A 61 3.66 -4.35 -10.19
CA GLN A 61 2.42 -3.58 -10.41
C GLN A 61 1.30 -4.01 -9.48
N ILE A 62 1.11 -5.31 -9.24
CA ILE A 62 0.12 -5.85 -8.31
C ILE A 62 0.38 -5.29 -6.91
N VAL A 63 1.62 -5.44 -6.40
CA VAL A 63 2.03 -4.93 -5.08
C VAL A 63 1.78 -3.43 -4.97
N SER A 64 2.16 -2.65 -5.99
CA SER A 64 1.94 -1.21 -5.99
C SER A 64 0.46 -0.84 -5.96
N ARG A 65 -0.38 -1.48 -6.80
CA ARG A 65 -1.81 -1.18 -6.88
C ARG A 65 -2.54 -1.51 -5.59
N VAL A 66 -2.26 -2.68 -5.02
CA VAL A 66 -2.89 -3.16 -3.79
C VAL A 66 -2.52 -2.26 -2.62
N ARG A 67 -1.25 -1.88 -2.48
CA ARG A 67 -0.80 -0.96 -1.42
C ARG A 67 -1.37 0.45 -1.59
N LYS A 68 -1.42 0.96 -2.83
CA LYS A 68 -2.07 2.25 -3.13
C LYS A 68 -3.54 2.22 -2.74
N HIS A 69 -4.27 1.19 -3.16
CA HIS A 69 -5.67 1.01 -2.81
C HIS A 69 -5.88 0.91 -1.29
N LYS A 70 -5.06 0.13 -0.57
CA LYS A 70 -5.08 0.06 0.90
C LYS A 70 -4.84 1.42 1.55
N ALA A 71 -3.94 2.22 0.98
CA ALA A 71 -3.65 3.58 1.44
C ALA A 71 -4.74 4.60 1.07
N GLY A 72 -5.84 4.18 0.40
CA GLY A 72 -6.92 5.08 -0.01
C GLY A 72 -6.61 5.91 -1.26
N TYR A 73 -5.55 5.59 -2.02
CA TYR A 73 -5.30 6.23 -3.32
C TYR A 73 -6.41 5.84 -4.30
N GLY A 74 -7.26 6.80 -4.67
CA GLY A 74 -8.29 6.64 -5.69
C GLY A 74 -9.55 7.49 -5.48
N SER A 75 -9.86 7.85 -4.23
CA SER A 75 -10.90 8.83 -3.93
C SER A 75 -10.26 10.09 -3.38
N ASN A 76 -10.11 11.13 -4.22
CA ASN A 76 -9.77 12.43 -3.67
C ASN A 76 -10.93 12.88 -2.75
N PRO A 77 -10.63 13.24 -1.50
CA PRO A 77 -11.64 13.76 -0.59
C PRO A 77 -12.24 15.03 -1.19
N LYS A 78 -13.57 15.17 -1.09
CA LYS A 78 -14.28 16.34 -1.63
C LYS A 78 -14.08 17.59 -0.77
N SER A 79 -13.72 17.42 0.50
CA SER A 79 -13.45 18.47 1.46
C SER A 79 -12.43 18.03 2.52
N LEU A 80 -11.76 18.99 3.16
CA LEU A 80 -10.83 18.72 4.27
C LEU A 80 -11.50 18.03 5.46
N SER A 81 -12.78 18.33 5.73
CA SER A 81 -13.55 17.68 6.80
C SER A 81 -13.71 16.17 6.59
N THR A 82 -13.77 15.71 5.34
CA THR A 82 -13.91 14.28 5.01
C THR A 82 -12.59 13.50 5.04
N ILE A 83 -11.46 14.18 5.25
CA ILE A 83 -10.14 13.52 5.25
C ILE A 83 -9.97 12.72 6.52
N ASN A 84 -9.89 11.40 6.39
CA ASN A 84 -9.42 10.53 7.46
C ASN A 84 -7.96 10.15 7.19
N ILE A 85 -7.03 10.61 8.03
CA ILE A 85 -5.61 10.28 7.93
C ILE A 85 -5.34 8.98 8.70
N PRO A 86 -4.98 7.87 8.02
CA PRO A 86 -4.64 6.61 8.68
C PRO A 86 -3.49 6.77 9.67
N LEU A 87 -3.54 6.04 10.79
CA LEU A 87 -2.53 6.10 11.87
C LEU A 87 -1.10 5.89 11.36
N ASN A 88 -0.91 4.97 10.41
CA ASN A 88 0.39 4.66 9.83
C ASN A 88 0.98 5.79 8.96
N LEU A 89 0.17 6.81 8.62
CA LEU A 89 0.60 8.01 7.89
C LEU A 89 0.77 9.22 8.83
N ARG A 90 0.41 9.09 10.11
CA ARG A 90 0.61 10.14 11.12
C ARG A 90 2.03 10.16 11.69
N VAL A 91 2.85 9.16 11.35
CA VAL A 91 4.23 9.00 11.80
C VAL A 91 5.19 8.84 10.62
N THR A 92 6.45 9.19 10.84
CA THR A 92 7.55 8.95 9.89
C THR A 92 7.94 7.46 9.85
N TYR A 93 8.82 7.07 8.92
CA TYR A 93 9.38 5.71 8.87
C TYR A 93 10.22 5.33 10.10
N ARG A 94 10.56 6.29 10.96
CA ARG A 94 11.29 6.09 12.23
C ARG A 94 10.36 6.29 13.44
N ASP A 95 9.06 6.12 13.24
CA ASP A 95 8.00 6.21 14.26
C ASP A 95 7.91 7.56 15.01
N LYS A 96 8.51 8.62 14.46
CA LYS A 96 8.35 9.99 14.98
C LYS A 96 7.01 10.57 14.55
N LEU A 97 6.36 11.35 15.42
CA LEU A 97 5.15 12.10 15.10
C LEU A 97 5.39 12.99 13.87
N PHE A 98 4.47 12.91 12.91
CA PHE A 98 4.54 13.65 11.65
C PHE A 98 3.29 14.48 11.39
N LEU A 99 2.08 13.95 11.64
CA LEU A 99 0.89 14.78 11.75
C LEU A 99 0.91 15.44 13.13
N PHE A 100 1.49 16.62 13.21
CA PHE A 100 1.76 17.29 14.47
C PHE A 100 0.55 18.04 15.01
N TYR A 101 -0.29 18.58 14.11
CA TYR A 101 -1.52 19.27 14.46
C TYR A 101 -2.64 18.95 13.47
N ASP A 102 -3.85 18.81 14.01
CA ASP A 102 -5.10 18.65 13.28
C ASP A 102 -6.19 19.36 14.08
N SER A 103 -6.74 20.46 13.57
CA SER A 103 -7.80 21.20 14.27
C SER A 103 -9.15 20.46 14.30
N GLY A 104 -9.26 19.35 13.57
CA GLY A 104 -10.38 18.42 13.64
C GLY A 104 -11.40 18.58 12.52
N GLU A 105 -12.23 17.55 12.34
CA GLU A 105 -13.24 17.46 11.27
C GLU A 105 -14.38 18.48 11.40
N ASN A 106 -14.58 19.00 12.61
CA ASN A 106 -15.61 20.01 12.91
C ASN A 106 -15.16 21.44 12.59
N ASP A 107 -13.88 21.64 12.27
CA ASP A 107 -13.36 22.95 11.88
C ASP A 107 -13.64 23.19 10.37
N PRO A 108 -14.45 24.19 10.00
CA PRO A 108 -14.69 24.51 8.59
C PRO A 108 -13.42 24.93 7.85
N ASN A 109 -12.40 25.40 8.59
CA ASN A 109 -11.09 25.77 8.08
C ASN A 109 -10.01 24.80 8.56
N ARG A 110 -10.35 23.51 8.71
CA ARG A 110 -9.49 22.46 9.26
C ARG A 110 -8.02 22.62 8.82
N ILE A 111 -7.15 22.82 9.79
CA ILE A 111 -5.72 23.00 9.61
C ILE A 111 -5.02 21.68 9.94
N LEU A 112 -4.24 21.18 8.98
CA LEU A 112 -3.38 20.02 9.13
C LEU A 112 -1.92 20.49 9.04
N ILE A 113 -1.13 20.26 10.09
CA ILE A 113 0.30 20.59 10.11
C ILE A 113 1.10 19.30 10.08
N PHE A 114 1.80 19.08 8.98
CA PHE A 114 2.72 17.96 8.80
C PHE A 114 4.15 18.43 9.03
N THR A 115 4.74 17.98 10.13
CA THR A 115 6.10 18.37 10.51
C THR A 115 6.64 17.45 11.59
N THR A 116 7.90 17.63 11.97
CA THR A 116 8.54 16.89 13.06
C THR A 116 9.00 17.88 14.13
N GLU A 117 9.22 17.39 15.35
CA GLU A 117 9.85 18.22 16.40
C GLU A 117 11.17 18.84 15.93
N SER A 118 12.00 18.07 15.21
CA SER A 118 13.24 18.59 14.66
C SER A 118 13.03 19.77 13.72
N ASN A 119 11.97 19.74 12.90
CA ASN A 119 11.65 20.86 12.02
C ASN A 119 11.17 22.08 12.84
N PHE A 120 10.35 21.89 13.88
CA PHE A 120 9.97 22.98 14.77
C PHE A 120 11.18 23.61 15.48
N SER A 121 12.12 22.80 15.95
CA SER A 121 13.35 23.31 16.54
C SER A 121 14.21 24.10 15.54
N LEU A 122 14.14 23.78 14.24
CA LEU A 122 14.79 24.59 13.21
C LEU A 122 14.08 25.94 13.04
N LEU A 123 12.74 25.95 13.04
CA LEU A 123 11.95 27.18 12.97
C LEU A 123 12.28 28.10 14.16
N GLU A 124 12.41 27.56 15.36
CA GLU A 124 12.80 28.35 16.54
C GLU A 124 14.23 28.92 16.44
N LYS A 125 15.18 28.13 15.92
CA LYS A 125 16.60 28.49 15.90
C LYS A 125 16.98 29.50 14.83
N PHE A 126 16.29 29.47 13.69
CA PHE A 126 16.63 30.29 12.54
C PHE A 126 15.57 31.36 12.32
N ARG A 127 15.97 32.62 12.16
CA ARG A 127 15.04 33.74 11.97
C ARG A 127 14.50 33.82 10.55
N ASP A 128 15.33 33.49 9.58
CA ASP A 128 15.01 33.62 8.16
C ASP A 128 14.62 32.27 7.59
N TRP A 129 13.39 32.17 7.10
CA TRP A 129 12.87 30.96 6.46
C TRP A 129 12.62 31.23 4.99
N TYR A 130 13.10 30.32 4.16
CA TYR A 130 12.84 30.33 2.73
C TYR A 130 11.87 29.20 2.42
N CYS A 131 10.72 29.55 1.84
CA CYS A 131 9.76 28.61 1.28
C CYS A 131 9.75 28.80 -0.24
N ASP A 132 9.88 27.69 -0.98
CA ASP A 132 9.72 27.63 -2.45
C ASP A 132 8.28 27.19 -2.78
#